data_AF-A0A933T6V9-F1
#
_entry.id   AF-A0A933T6V9-F1
#
_cell.length_a   1.000
_cell.length_b   1.000
_cell.length_c   1.000
_cell.angle_alpha   90.00
_cell.angle_beta   90.00
_cell.angle_gamma   90.00
#
_symmetry.space_group_name_H-M   'P 1'
#
loop_
_entity.id
_entity.type
_entity.pdbx_description
1 polymer ?
#
loop_
_entity_poly.entity_id
_entity_poly.type
_entity_poly.pdbx_seq_one_letter_code
_entity_poly.pdbx_strand_id
1 'polypeptide(L)'
;MGKNIVQKIFEVHKVSGDINEGNLIGLKVDQVYTQDATGTMAWLEFEAIGIGRVKVPLAVSYVDHNMLQSNFMNADDHLFLQTTAAKFGAYFSKPGNGICHQ
;
A
#
# COMPACT_ATOMS: atom_id res chain seq x y z
N MET A 1 -12.95 0.29 33.06
CA MET A 1 -12.50 1.55 32.43
C MET A 1 -12.96 1.56 30.97
N GLY A 2 -13.29 2.73 30.42
CA GLY A 2 -13.67 2.85 29.01
C GLY A 2 -12.45 2.69 28.09
N LYS A 3 -12.64 2.11 26.90
CA LYS A 3 -11.61 2.00 25.85
C LYS A 3 -11.50 3.30 25.06
N ASN A 4 -10.28 3.70 24.69
CA ASN A 4 -10.06 4.81 23.77
C ASN A 4 -10.36 4.40 22.31
N ILE A 5 -10.31 5.35 21.36
CA ILE A 5 -10.67 5.08 19.96
C ILE A 5 -9.70 4.09 19.28
N VAL A 6 -8.41 4.17 19.57
CA VAL A 6 -7.40 3.27 18.99
C VAL A 6 -7.63 1.83 19.44
N GLN A 7 -7.89 1.63 20.73
CA GLN A 7 -8.21 0.31 21.30
C GLN A 7 -9.48 -0.28 20.66
N LYS A 8 -10.50 0.54 20.42
CA LYS A 8 -11.73 0.11 19.73
C LYS A 8 -11.44 -0.30 18.28
N ILE A 9 -10.63 0.46 17.56
CA ILE A 9 -10.23 0.13 16.18
C ILE A 9 -9.43 -1.18 16.16
N PHE A 10 -8.43 -1.34 17.04
CA PHE A 10 -7.62 -2.56 17.10
C PHE A 10 -8.47 -3.78 17.44
N GLU A 11 -9.43 -3.65 18.35
CA GLU A 11 -10.32 -4.74 18.73
C GLU A 11 -11.18 -5.25 17.56
N VAL A 12 -11.66 -4.34 16.72
CA VAL A 12 -12.46 -4.70 15.52
C VAL A 12 -11.61 -5.35 14.43
N HIS A 13 -10.30 -5.04 14.35
CA HIS A 13 -9.40 -5.55 13.30
C HIS A 13 -8.46 -6.66 13.80
N LYS A 14 -8.57 -7.10 15.06
CA LYS A 14 -7.68 -8.09 15.65
C LYS A 14 -7.87 -9.46 14.99
N VAL A 15 -6.77 -10.04 14.54
CA VAL A 15 -6.70 -11.42 14.02
C VAL A 15 -6.04 -12.35 15.04
N SER A 16 -5.03 -11.88 15.76
CA SER A 16 -4.31 -12.67 16.77
C SER A 16 -3.64 -11.80 17.84
N GLY A 17 -3.24 -12.42 18.96
CA GLY A 17 -2.58 -11.76 20.08
C GLY A 17 -3.53 -11.03 21.03
N ASP A 18 -2.95 -10.41 22.05
CA ASP A 18 -3.68 -9.62 23.06
C ASP A 18 -3.34 -8.15 22.96
N ILE A 19 -4.36 -7.29 23.01
CA ILE A 19 -4.24 -5.83 22.89
C ILE A 19 -3.77 -5.26 24.25
N ASN A 20 -2.51 -5.53 24.57
CA ASN A 20 -1.79 -4.98 25.72
C ASN A 20 -0.49 -4.36 25.23
N GLU A 21 -0.01 -3.31 25.92
CA GLU A 21 1.25 -2.66 25.58
C GLU A 21 2.42 -3.64 25.64
N GLY A 22 3.33 -3.55 24.68
CA GLY A 22 4.50 -4.44 24.56
C GLY A 22 4.23 -5.79 23.89
N ASN A 23 2.96 -6.15 23.64
CA ASN A 23 2.63 -7.41 22.96
C ASN A 23 2.59 -7.25 21.43
N LEU A 24 3.04 -8.29 20.72
CA LEU A 24 2.79 -8.42 19.29
C LEU A 24 1.31 -8.79 19.06
N ILE A 25 0.71 -8.13 18.07
CA ILE A 25 -0.66 -8.39 17.65
C ILE A 25 -0.71 -8.56 16.13
N GLY A 26 -1.60 -9.43 15.67
CA GLY A 26 -1.97 -9.52 14.27
C GLY A 26 -3.20 -8.67 14.02
N LEU A 27 -3.10 -7.74 13.07
CA LEU A 27 -4.22 -6.90 12.63
C LEU A 27 -4.55 -7.19 11.17
N LYS A 28 -5.84 -7.17 10.85
CA LYS A 28 -6.32 -7.16 9.47
C LYS A 28 -6.10 -5.77 8.89
N VAL A 29 -5.48 -5.70 7.72
CA VAL A 29 -5.27 -4.45 6.99
C VAL A 29 -6.39 -4.29 5.95
N ASP A 30 -7.11 -3.18 6.00
CA ASP A 30 -8.23 -2.91 5.07
C ASP A 30 -7.77 -2.22 3.78
N GLN A 31 -6.71 -1.42 3.87
CA GLN A 31 -6.14 -0.70 2.74
C GLN A 31 -4.63 -0.66 2.81
N VAL A 32 -4.01 -0.77 1.63
CA VAL A 32 -2.59 -0.48 1.42
C VAL A 32 -2.49 0.54 0.30
N TYR A 33 -1.53 1.46 0.37
CA TYR A 33 -1.12 2.18 -0.82
C TYR A 33 0.40 2.35 -0.85
N THR A 34 0.93 2.48 -2.06
CA THR A 34 2.32 2.82 -2.35
C THR A 34 2.37 4.15 -3.09
N GLN A 35 3.50 4.84 -3.03
CA GLN A 35 3.82 5.99 -3.87
C GLN A 35 5.02 5.64 -4.76
N ASP A 36 5.25 6.38 -5.83
CA ASP A 36 6.23 6.10 -6.88
C ASP A 36 7.69 6.04 -6.42
N ALA A 37 8.06 6.74 -5.36
CA ALA A 37 9.40 6.66 -4.77
C ALA A 37 9.65 5.39 -3.93
N THR A 38 8.61 4.69 -3.45
CA THR A 38 8.75 3.43 -2.67
C THR A 38 8.06 2.22 -3.30
N GLY A 39 7.19 2.46 -4.27
CA GLY A 39 6.30 1.47 -4.86
C GLY A 39 7.03 0.47 -5.74
N THR A 40 8.05 0.90 -6.50
CA THR A 40 8.77 0.00 -7.41
C THR A 40 9.36 -1.18 -6.63
N MET A 41 10.09 -0.90 -5.55
CA MET A 41 10.65 -1.96 -4.71
C MET A 41 9.58 -2.78 -4.00
N ALA A 42 8.53 -2.14 -3.47
CA ALA A 42 7.45 -2.86 -2.80
C ALA A 42 6.76 -3.88 -3.74
N TRP A 43 6.54 -3.51 -5.00
CA TRP A 43 5.93 -4.40 -5.99
C TRP A 43 6.88 -5.49 -6.49
N LEU A 44 8.18 -5.21 -6.62
CA LEU A 44 9.18 -6.24 -6.94
C LEU A 44 9.23 -7.31 -5.85
N GLU A 45 9.24 -6.91 -4.57
CA GLU A 45 9.19 -7.85 -3.46
C GLU A 45 7.84 -8.60 -3.40
N PHE A 46 6.72 -7.92 -3.66
CA PHE A 46 5.41 -8.57 -3.75
C PHE A 46 5.38 -9.66 -4.84
N GLU A 47 5.93 -9.36 -6.02
CA GLU A 47 6.08 -10.32 -7.11
C GLU A 47 6.98 -11.50 -6.71
N ALA A 48 8.10 -11.24 -6.04
CA ALA A 48 9.03 -12.27 -5.58
C ALA A 48 8.42 -13.23 -4.54
N ILE A 49 7.46 -12.77 -3.72
CA ILE A 49 6.72 -13.64 -2.78
C ILE A 49 5.85 -14.67 -3.53
N GLY A 50 5.50 -14.44 -4.80
CA GLY A 50 4.77 -15.40 -5.63
C GLY A 50 3.26 -15.43 -5.38
N ILE A 51 2.69 -14.36 -4.81
CA ILE A 51 1.24 -14.24 -4.61
C ILE A 51 0.58 -13.66 -5.87
N GLY A 52 -0.47 -14.34 -6.37
CA GLY A 52 -1.08 -13.98 -7.65
C GLY A 52 -1.85 -12.66 -7.69
N ARG A 53 -2.36 -12.16 -6.55
CA ARG A 53 -3.09 -10.88 -6.43
C ARG A 53 -3.04 -10.34 -5.00
N VAL A 54 -3.19 -9.03 -4.84
CA VAL A 54 -3.34 -8.40 -3.51
C VAL A 54 -4.48 -9.04 -2.71
N LYS A 55 -4.34 -9.07 -1.39
CA LYS A 55 -5.30 -9.72 -0.48
C LYS A 55 -6.11 -8.74 0.37
N VAL A 56 -5.79 -7.45 0.28
CA VAL A 56 -6.52 -6.38 0.97
C VAL A 56 -7.73 -5.93 0.12
N PRO A 57 -8.81 -5.44 0.74
CA PRO A 57 -9.97 -4.89 0.03
C PRO A 57 -9.62 -3.78 -0.95
N LEU A 58 -8.67 -2.91 -0.59
CA LEU A 58 -8.24 -1.78 -1.42
C LEU A 58 -6.71 -1.68 -1.44
N ALA A 59 -6.13 -1.71 -2.64
CA ALA A 59 -4.72 -1.40 -2.86
C ALA A 59 -4.62 -0.31 -3.92
N VAL A 60 -3.77 0.69 -3.72
CA VAL A 60 -3.56 1.78 -4.68
C VAL A 60 -2.07 2.07 -4.87
N SER A 61 -1.61 2.19 -6.10
CA SER A 61 -0.28 2.67 -6.44
C SER A 61 -0.38 4.10 -6.98
N TYR A 62 0.15 5.06 -6.23
CA TYR A 62 0.16 6.47 -6.58
C TYR A 62 1.43 6.87 -7.32
N VAL A 63 1.29 7.82 -8.24
CA VAL A 63 2.40 8.54 -8.86
C VAL A 63 2.25 10.01 -8.51
N ASP A 64 3.00 10.46 -7.51
CA ASP A 64 2.89 11.81 -6.94
C ASP A 64 4.24 12.46 -6.53
N HIS A 65 5.35 11.71 -6.49
CA HIS A 65 6.67 12.25 -6.09
C HIS A 65 7.58 12.55 -7.29
N ASN A 66 7.62 11.67 -8.30
CA ASN A 66 8.57 11.70 -9.42
C ASN A 66 7.93 12.19 -10.73
N MET A 67 7.16 13.27 -10.61
CA MET A 67 6.35 13.83 -11.69
C MET A 67 7.15 14.34 -12.90
N LEU A 68 8.38 14.81 -12.67
CA LEU A 68 9.25 15.29 -13.75
C LEU A 68 10.02 14.11 -14.37
N GLN A 69 9.74 13.81 -15.63
CA GLN A 69 10.42 12.76 -16.38
C GLN A 69 11.56 13.35 -17.23
N SER A 70 12.64 13.79 -16.56
CA SER A 70 13.81 14.39 -17.24
C SER A 70 14.70 13.37 -17.96
N ASN A 71 14.52 12.09 -17.67
CA ASN A 71 15.15 10.95 -18.34
C ASN A 71 14.18 9.74 -18.32
N PHE A 72 14.64 8.58 -18.79
CA PHE A 72 13.81 7.38 -18.94
C PHE A 72 13.43 6.73 -17.60
N MET A 73 14.18 6.93 -16.51
CA MET A 73 14.02 6.15 -15.27
C MET A 73 12.61 6.32 -14.67
N ASN A 74 12.15 7.57 -14.51
CA ASN A 74 10.81 7.83 -13.97
C ASN A 74 9.70 7.37 -14.93
N ALA A 75 9.94 7.42 -16.25
CA ALA A 75 8.96 6.93 -17.22
C ALA A 75 8.79 5.40 -17.14
N ASP A 76 9.91 4.68 -17.03
CA ASP A 76 9.94 3.23 -16.89
C ASP A 76 9.35 2.79 -15.55
N ASP A 77 9.69 3.46 -14.45
CA ASP A 77 9.10 3.20 -13.13
C ASP A 77 7.59 3.40 -13.14
N HIS A 78 7.08 4.49 -13.75
CA HIS A 78 5.63 4.74 -13.80
C HIS A 78 4.91 3.68 -14.64
N LEU A 79 5.52 3.24 -15.75
CA LEU A 79 4.98 2.16 -16.57
C LEU A 79 4.98 0.83 -15.81
N PHE A 80 6.05 0.53 -15.07
CA PHE A 80 6.11 -0.62 -14.19
C PHE A 80 5.00 -0.58 -13.13
N LEU A 81 4.83 0.55 -12.44
CA LEU A 81 3.79 0.73 -11.41
C LEU A 81 2.37 0.60 -11.99
N GLN A 82 2.13 1.13 -13.19
CA GLN A 82 0.84 1.00 -13.86
C GLN A 82 0.53 -0.46 -14.21
N THR A 83 1.51 -1.16 -14.80
CA THR A 83 1.33 -2.55 -15.26
C THR A 83 1.27 -3.54 -14.11
N THR A 84 2.07 -3.35 -13.06
CA THR A 84 2.06 -4.20 -11.86
C THR A 84 0.75 -4.03 -11.06
N ALA A 85 0.25 -2.79 -10.93
CA ALA A 85 -1.04 -2.54 -10.31
C ALA A 85 -2.17 -3.27 -11.06
N ALA A 86 -2.18 -3.17 -12.40
CA ALA A 86 -3.14 -3.90 -13.23
C ALA A 86 -3.01 -5.44 -13.08
N LYS A 87 -1.78 -5.96 -13.06
CA LYS A 87 -1.48 -7.39 -12.92
C LYS A 87 -1.97 -7.95 -11.59
N PHE A 88 -1.66 -7.28 -10.48
CA PHE A 88 -1.93 -7.79 -9.13
C PHE A 88 -3.25 -7.30 -8.53
N GLY A 89 -3.98 -6.43 -9.22
CA GLY A 89 -5.32 -5.99 -8.84
C GLY A 89 -5.36 -4.79 -7.89
N ALA A 90 -4.37 -3.90 -7.96
CA ALA A 90 -4.42 -2.59 -7.32
C ALA A 90 -4.94 -1.52 -8.30
N TYR A 91 -5.46 -0.43 -7.76
CA TYR A 91 -5.74 0.78 -8.53
C TYR A 91 -4.45 1.51 -8.83
N PHE A 92 -4.39 2.16 -9.98
CA PHE A 92 -3.29 3.05 -10.34
C PHE A 92 -3.79 4.50 -10.32
N SER A 93 -3.24 5.32 -9.42
CA SER A 93 -3.50 6.75 -9.41
C SER A 93 -2.46 7.43 -10.30
N LYS A 94 -2.95 8.03 -11.38
CA LYS A 94 -2.11 8.59 -12.44
C LYS A 94 -1.35 9.84 -11.96
N PRO A 95 -0.22 10.16 -12.61
CA PRO A 95 0.43 11.46 -12.44
C PRO A 95 -0.59 12.61 -12.53
N GLY A 96 -0.60 13.49 -11.53
CA GLY A 96 -1.47 14.67 -11.50
C GLY A 96 -2.84 14.46 -10.84
N ASN A 97 -3.15 13.24 -10.36
CA ASN A 97 -4.37 13.00 -9.56
C ASN A 97 -4.30 13.60 -8.15
N GLY A 98 -3.12 14.01 -7.68
CA GLY A 98 -2.91 14.60 -6.36
C GLY A 98 -2.02 13.75 -5.45
N ILE A 99 -1.60 14.35 -4.34
CA ILE A 99 -0.74 13.72 -3.33
C ILE A 99 -1.55 12.63 -2.60
N CYS A 100 -0.94 11.48 -2.34
CA CYS A 100 -1.61 10.29 -1.80
C CYS A 100 -2.32 10.48 -0.44
N HIS A 101 -2.02 11.55 0.30
CA HIS A 101 -2.58 11.88 1.61
C HIS A 101 -3.62 13.02 1.60
N GLN A 102 -3.92 13.59 0.43
CA GLN A 102 -4.73 14.80 0.28
C GLN A 102 -6.21 14.58 0.57
#